data_AF-A0A251UPI4-F1
#
_entry.id   AF-A0A251UPI4-F1
#
_cell.length_a   1.000
_cell.length_b   1.000
_cell.length_c   1.000
_cell.angle_alpha   90.00
_cell.angle_beta   90.00
_cell.angle_gamma   90.00
#
_symmetry.space_group_name_H-M   'P 1'
#
loop_
_entity.id
_entity.type
_entity.pdbx_description
1 polymer ?
#
loop_
_entity_poly.entity_id
_entity_poly.type
_entity_poly.pdbx_seq_one_letter_code
_entity_poly.pdbx_strand_id
1 'polypeptide(L)'
;MANGVNNVSAMFTDEEVKDISGFKCGGEDHVEVTCGCTSHRYGDAVGTLRVFVNGDLEISCECTPGCDEDKLSPAAFEKHSGRETSRKWKNNIWVIVDGEKVALFKTALLKYYNKALSSGSNRSQAGRVCHRDEFLRCTKCNKHRRFRLRTKEECRSYHDAFIDANWSCSEMPYDKITCDDDEERASRRVYRGCVRSPTCKGCTSCVCFGCATCRFSDCSCQTCNDFTINSKA
;
A
#
# COMPACT_ATOMS: atom_id res chain seq x y z
N MET A 1 7.70 -40.97 -3.58
CA MET A 1 7.70 -40.02 -2.45
C MET A 1 8.46 -38.81 -2.94
N ALA A 2 7.77 -37.78 -3.41
CA ALA A 2 8.39 -36.63 -4.07
C ALA A 2 8.85 -35.63 -2.99
N ASN A 3 10.13 -35.29 -3.05
CA ASN A 3 10.84 -34.36 -2.17
C ASN A 3 10.10 -33.01 -2.08
N GLY A 4 9.75 -32.63 -0.86
CA GLY A 4 9.37 -31.26 -0.52
C GLY A 4 10.55 -30.35 -0.78
N VAL A 5 10.42 -29.50 -1.80
CA VAL A 5 11.38 -28.46 -2.13
C VAL A 5 11.33 -27.42 -1.01
N ASN A 6 12.44 -27.25 -0.30
CA ASN A 6 12.65 -26.24 0.75
C ASN A 6 12.30 -24.83 0.24
N ASN A 7 11.10 -24.35 0.57
CA ASN A 7 10.53 -23.12 0.03
C ASN A 7 11.10 -21.83 0.69
N VAL A 8 11.83 -21.96 1.81
CA VAL A 8 12.37 -20.81 2.58
C VAL A 8 13.79 -20.41 2.16
N SER A 9 14.57 -21.34 1.60
CA SER A 9 15.85 -21.02 0.95
C SER A 9 15.70 -20.05 -0.24
N ALA A 10 14.46 -19.74 -0.63
CA ALA A 10 14.11 -18.82 -1.72
C ALA A 10 13.47 -17.50 -1.25
N MET A 11 13.31 -17.25 0.06
CA MET A 11 12.74 -15.97 0.52
C MET A 11 13.71 -14.81 0.30
N PHE A 12 14.96 -15.00 0.68
CA PHE A 12 16.03 -14.03 0.50
C PHE A 12 17.20 -14.72 -0.19
N THR A 13 17.90 -14.00 -1.07
CA THR A 13 19.15 -14.52 -1.63
C THR A 13 20.24 -14.45 -0.56
N ASP A 14 21.25 -15.30 -0.65
CA ASP A 14 22.38 -15.30 0.29
C ASP A 14 23.03 -13.90 0.35
N GLU A 15 23.10 -13.18 -0.76
CA GLU A 15 23.63 -11.81 -0.80
C GLU A 15 22.77 -10.80 -0.03
N GLU A 16 21.45 -10.99 0.06
CA GLU A 16 20.53 -10.10 0.77
C GLU A 16 20.68 -10.24 2.30
N VAL A 17 21.19 -11.37 2.81
CA VAL A 17 21.16 -11.72 4.24
C VAL A 17 22.49 -12.16 4.84
N LYS A 18 23.54 -12.37 4.03
CA LYS A 18 24.85 -12.90 4.47
C LYS A 18 25.47 -12.19 5.68
N ASP A 19 25.24 -10.89 5.82
CA ASP A 19 25.87 -10.05 6.85
C ASP A 19 24.92 -9.76 8.02
N ILE A 20 23.71 -10.32 8.02
CA ILE A 20 22.68 -10.06 9.04
C ILE A 20 22.89 -11.01 10.24
N SER A 21 23.12 -10.43 11.41
CA SER A 21 23.31 -11.20 12.64
C SER A 21 22.03 -11.91 13.07
N GLY A 22 22.19 -13.17 13.50
CA GLY A 22 21.09 -13.98 14.00
C GLY A 22 20.11 -14.44 12.92
N PHE A 23 20.47 -14.32 11.63
CA PHE A 23 19.66 -14.85 10.54
C PHE A 23 19.53 -16.37 10.62
N LYS A 24 18.29 -16.86 10.71
CA LYS A 24 17.95 -18.28 10.75
C LYS A 24 16.68 -18.53 9.93
N CYS A 25 16.58 -19.69 9.30
CA CYS A 25 15.32 -20.17 8.76
C CYS A 25 14.51 -20.79 9.90
N GLY A 26 13.50 -20.08 10.40
CA GLY A 26 12.74 -20.43 11.62
C GLY A 26 11.65 -21.49 11.43
N GLY A 27 11.47 -21.99 10.20
CA GLY A 27 10.45 -22.98 9.85
C GLY A 27 10.25 -23.05 8.33
N GLU A 28 9.11 -23.60 7.88
CA GLU A 28 8.76 -23.69 6.45
C GLU A 28 8.19 -22.38 5.86
N ASP A 29 7.91 -21.36 6.68
CA ASP A 29 7.14 -20.18 6.29
C ASP A 29 7.73 -18.83 6.73
N HIS A 30 8.83 -18.81 7.48
CA HIS A 30 9.45 -17.58 7.96
C HIS A 30 10.96 -17.66 8.18
N VAL A 31 11.58 -16.49 8.24
CA VAL A 31 12.97 -16.30 8.68
C VAL A 31 12.99 -15.50 9.98
N GLU A 32 14.00 -15.73 10.79
CA GLU A 32 14.24 -15.04 12.06
C GLU A 32 15.55 -14.25 11.98
N VAL A 33 15.58 -13.07 12.60
CA VAL A 33 16.79 -12.25 12.75
C VAL A 33 16.83 -11.58 14.11
N THR A 34 18.02 -11.25 14.59
CA THR A 34 18.15 -10.41 15.79
C THR A 34 17.77 -8.98 15.45
N CYS A 35 16.87 -8.40 16.25
CA CYS A 35 16.45 -7.02 16.14
C CYS A 35 16.51 -6.30 17.49
N GLY A 36 16.36 -4.98 17.46
CA GLY A 36 16.22 -4.20 18.68
C GLY A 36 15.72 -2.80 18.43
N CYS A 37 15.47 -2.09 19.51
CA CYS A 37 15.04 -0.70 19.50
C CYS A 37 15.70 0.06 20.65
N THR A 38 16.39 1.16 20.34
CA THR A 38 17.17 1.91 21.32
C THR A 38 16.35 3.05 21.91
N SER A 39 16.07 3.02 23.21
CA SER A 39 15.48 4.12 23.96
C SER A 39 16.55 4.99 24.59
N HIS A 40 16.34 6.31 24.59
CA HIS A 40 17.26 7.23 25.26
C HIS A 40 17.28 7.04 26.78
N ARG A 41 16.19 6.56 27.38
CA ARG A 41 16.06 6.36 28.83
C ARG A 41 16.47 4.97 29.29
N TYR A 42 16.22 3.95 28.47
CA TYR A 42 16.31 2.54 28.91
C TYR A 42 17.37 1.73 28.15
N GLY A 43 18.08 2.34 27.19
CA GLY A 43 19.04 1.63 26.36
C GLY A 43 18.36 0.74 25.32
N ASP A 44 19.00 -0.36 24.95
CA ASP A 44 18.50 -1.27 23.93
C ASP A 44 17.50 -2.28 24.48
N ALA A 45 16.29 -2.28 23.93
CA ALA A 45 15.42 -3.45 23.99
C ALA A 45 15.77 -4.36 22.81
N VAL A 46 16.15 -5.60 23.08
CA VAL A 46 16.47 -6.61 22.06
C VAL A 46 15.34 -7.61 21.90
N GLY A 47 15.25 -8.23 20.73
CA GLY A 47 14.28 -9.28 20.45
C GLY A 47 14.57 -10.00 19.14
N THR A 48 13.75 -10.99 18.84
CA THR A 48 13.85 -11.78 17.61
C THR A 48 12.72 -11.38 16.66
N LEU A 49 13.08 -10.87 15.48
CA LEU A 49 12.12 -10.51 14.43
C LEU A 49 11.90 -11.70 13.50
N ARG A 50 10.64 -12.11 13.36
CA ARG A 50 10.17 -13.09 12.38
C ARG A 50 9.57 -12.37 11.17
N VAL A 51 9.99 -12.78 9.98
CA VAL A 51 9.48 -12.28 8.69
C VAL A 51 8.84 -13.43 7.93
N PHE A 52 7.52 -13.35 7.73
CA PHE A 52 6.73 -14.41 7.08
C PHE A 52 6.59 -14.18 5.57
N VAL A 53 6.43 -15.27 4.81
CA VAL A 53 6.19 -15.23 3.34
C VAL A 53 4.94 -14.44 2.95
N ASN A 54 3.92 -14.43 3.81
CA ASN A 54 2.68 -13.68 3.62
C ASN A 54 2.84 -12.17 3.88
N GLY A 55 4.02 -11.74 4.38
CA GLY A 55 4.37 -10.37 4.71
C GLY A 55 4.02 -9.94 6.13
N ASP A 56 3.56 -10.84 6.99
CA ASP A 56 3.42 -10.54 8.42
C ASP A 56 4.78 -10.41 9.10
N LEU A 57 4.81 -9.64 10.19
CA LEU A 57 5.99 -9.41 11.02
C LEU A 57 5.62 -9.61 12.49
N GLU A 58 6.43 -10.40 13.18
CA GLU A 58 6.28 -10.68 14.62
C GLU A 58 7.62 -10.46 15.32
N ILE A 59 7.59 -9.89 16.52
CA ILE A 59 8.77 -9.72 17.36
C ILE A 59 8.52 -10.39 18.70
N SER A 60 9.39 -11.33 19.06
CA SER A 60 9.48 -11.86 20.43
C SER A 60 10.48 -11.03 21.22
N CYS A 61 10.02 -10.41 22.30
CA CYS A 61 10.82 -9.48 23.09
C CYS A 61 11.70 -10.23 24.09
N GLU A 62 12.98 -9.85 24.17
CA GLU A 62 13.95 -10.42 25.10
C GLU A 62 14.66 -9.32 25.91
N CYS A 63 14.00 -8.16 26.09
CA CYS A 63 14.61 -6.99 26.72
C CYS A 63 15.01 -7.21 28.18
N THR A 64 14.32 -8.10 28.89
CA THR A 64 14.58 -8.46 30.27
C THR A 64 14.21 -9.92 30.53
N PRO A 65 14.92 -10.64 31.40
CA PRO A 65 14.47 -11.94 31.89
C PRO A 65 13.06 -11.83 32.49
N GLY A 66 12.11 -12.62 32.00
CA GLY A 66 10.70 -12.56 32.43
C GLY A 66 9.84 -11.51 31.72
N CYS A 67 10.25 -11.04 30.54
CA CYS A 67 9.34 -10.29 29.67
C CYS A 67 8.21 -11.22 29.20
N ASP A 68 6.97 -10.95 29.60
CA ASP A 68 5.79 -11.75 29.26
C ASP A 68 5.21 -11.42 27.86
N GLU A 69 5.86 -10.52 27.11
CA GLU A 69 5.42 -10.07 25.79
C GLU A 69 5.97 -11.01 24.70
N ASP A 70 5.22 -12.08 24.43
CA ASP A 70 5.65 -13.16 23.53
C ASP A 70 5.62 -12.75 22.04
N LYS A 71 4.53 -12.08 21.60
CA LYS A 71 4.24 -11.83 20.17
C LYS A 71 3.80 -10.40 19.94
N LEU A 72 4.78 -9.52 19.74
CA LEU A 72 4.54 -8.11 19.48
C LEU A 72 4.56 -7.83 17.97
N SER A 73 3.64 -6.99 17.50
CA SER A 73 3.85 -6.32 16.21
C SER A 73 5.05 -5.36 16.32
N PRO A 74 5.73 -5.02 15.22
CA PRO A 74 6.82 -4.05 15.25
C PRO A 74 6.45 -2.72 15.93
N ALA A 75 5.24 -2.21 15.70
CA ALA A 75 4.78 -0.98 16.36
C ALA A 75 4.54 -1.17 17.88
N ALA A 76 4.09 -2.36 18.30
CA ALA A 76 3.93 -2.68 19.72
C ALA A 76 5.28 -2.83 20.42
N PHE A 77 6.27 -3.44 19.76
CA PHE A 77 7.65 -3.54 20.25
C PHE A 77 8.31 -2.16 20.38
N GLU A 78 8.15 -1.27 19.40
CA GLU A 78 8.62 0.12 19.49
C GLU A 78 8.00 0.86 20.68
N LYS A 79 6.71 0.63 20.97
CA LYS A 79 6.06 1.21 22.14
C LYS A 79 6.63 0.61 23.43
N HIS A 80 6.75 -0.72 23.48
CA HIS A 80 7.27 -1.46 24.62
C HIS A 80 8.70 -1.04 24.99
N SER A 81 9.56 -0.76 24.01
CA SER A 81 10.92 -0.28 24.24
C SER A 81 10.99 1.16 24.79
N GLY A 82 9.86 1.86 24.93
CA GLY A 82 9.78 3.20 25.50
C GLY A 82 9.85 4.34 24.47
N ARG A 83 9.53 4.07 23.19
CA ARG A 83 9.43 5.08 22.11
C ARG A 83 7.98 5.42 21.71
N GLU A 84 7.14 5.73 22.70
CA GLU A 84 5.69 5.93 22.51
C GLU A 84 5.28 7.05 21.52
N THR A 85 6.15 8.03 21.25
CA THR A 85 5.81 9.23 20.46
C THR A 85 6.16 9.14 18.97
N SER A 86 6.98 8.17 18.56
CA SER A 86 7.42 8.04 17.18
C SER A 86 6.72 6.85 16.54
N ARG A 87 5.65 7.05 15.76
CA ARG A 87 5.03 5.97 14.95
C ARG A 87 5.91 5.60 13.74
N LYS A 88 7.21 5.38 13.98
CA LYS A 88 8.26 5.23 12.96
C LYS A 88 9.07 3.96 13.21
N TRP A 89 8.42 2.87 13.60
CA TRP A 89 9.07 1.58 13.90
C TRP A 89 10.00 1.11 12.80
N LYS A 90 9.70 1.35 11.51
CA LYS A 90 10.59 1.01 10.39
C LYS A 90 11.98 1.68 10.49
N ASN A 91 12.05 2.86 11.09
CA ASN A 91 13.28 3.62 11.30
C ASN A 91 13.93 3.32 12.64
N ASN A 92 13.13 3.02 13.66
CA ASN A 92 13.58 2.91 15.04
C ASN A 92 13.94 1.49 15.45
N ILE A 93 13.36 0.49 14.80
CA ILE A 93 13.78 -0.89 14.92
C ILE A 93 14.98 -1.08 14.01
N TRP A 94 16.04 -1.60 14.59
CA TRP A 94 17.28 -1.92 13.91
C TRP A 94 17.51 -3.43 13.93
N VAL A 95 18.31 -3.87 12.97
CA VAL A 95 18.96 -5.20 12.94
C VAL A 95 20.46 -4.97 12.90
N ILE A 96 21.24 -6.00 13.19
CA ILE A 96 22.70 -5.90 13.13
C ILE A 96 23.15 -6.41 11.77
N VAL A 97 23.81 -5.56 10.98
CA VAL A 97 24.41 -5.89 9.69
C VAL A 97 25.89 -5.55 9.77
N ASP A 98 26.77 -6.54 9.56
CA ASP A 98 28.22 -6.37 9.66
C ASP A 98 28.66 -5.70 10.99
N GLY A 99 28.02 -6.09 12.10
CA GLY A 99 28.27 -5.52 13.43
C GLY A 99 27.67 -4.13 13.69
N GLU A 100 27.07 -3.49 12.69
CA GLU A 100 26.45 -2.17 12.83
C GLU A 100 24.93 -2.25 12.99
N LYS A 101 24.36 -1.33 13.78
CA LYS A 101 22.90 -1.18 13.91
C LYS A 101 22.34 -0.48 12.68
N VAL A 102 21.65 -1.23 11.83
CA VAL A 102 21.01 -0.73 10.62
C VAL A 102 19.50 -0.74 10.79
N ALA A 103 18.87 0.41 10.54
CA ALA A 103 17.42 0.55 10.60
C ALA A 103 16.73 -0.40 9.60
N LEU A 104 15.62 -1.02 10.02
CA LEU A 104 14.93 -2.06 9.27
C LEU A 104 14.47 -1.61 7.88
N PHE A 105 14.11 -0.33 7.70
CA PHE A 105 13.74 0.22 6.38
C PHE A 105 14.87 0.22 5.36
N LYS A 106 16.13 0.13 5.80
CA LYS A 106 17.31 0.09 4.93
C LYS A 106 17.71 -1.33 4.52
N THR A 107 17.04 -2.35 5.05
CA THR A 107 17.38 -3.75 4.78
C THR A 107 16.37 -4.41 3.84
N ALA A 108 16.75 -5.55 3.27
CA ALA A 108 15.88 -6.34 2.41
C ALA A 108 14.70 -6.98 3.18
N LEU A 109 14.76 -7.06 4.52
CA LEU A 109 13.80 -7.80 5.36
C LEU A 109 12.35 -7.32 5.24
N LEU A 110 12.12 -6.06 4.83
CA LEU A 110 10.78 -5.53 4.58
C LEU A 110 10.22 -5.84 3.17
N LYS A 111 10.94 -6.59 2.33
CA LYS A 111 10.52 -6.94 0.96
C LYS A 111 9.12 -7.55 0.93
N TYR A 112 8.89 -8.60 1.74
CA TYR A 112 7.58 -9.29 1.80
C TYR A 112 6.52 -8.45 2.51
N TYR A 113 6.86 -7.79 3.61
CA TYR A 113 5.96 -6.87 4.30
C TYR A 113 5.46 -5.75 3.37
N ASN A 114 6.38 -5.09 2.64
CA ASN A 114 6.02 -4.04 1.68
C ASN A 114 5.25 -4.61 0.47
N LYS A 115 5.57 -5.83 0.02
CA LYS A 115 4.82 -6.53 -1.03
C LYS A 115 3.39 -6.87 -0.58
N ALA A 116 3.21 -7.34 0.65
CA ALA A 116 1.91 -7.64 1.23
C ALA A 116 1.07 -6.37 1.44
N LEU A 117 1.68 -5.29 1.94
CA LEU A 117 1.05 -3.96 1.96
C LEU A 117 0.69 -3.43 0.56
N SER A 118 1.43 -3.85 -0.47
CA SER A 118 1.15 -3.49 -1.86
C SER A 118 0.06 -4.38 -2.48
N SER A 119 -0.15 -5.58 -1.94
CA SER A 119 -1.10 -6.60 -2.43
C SER A 119 -2.43 -6.60 -1.66
N GLY A 120 -2.42 -6.15 -0.40
CA GLY A 120 -3.56 -6.09 0.49
C GLY A 120 -3.65 -4.74 1.18
N SER A 121 -4.66 -3.95 0.82
CA SER A 121 -5.10 -2.73 1.51
C SER A 121 -4.09 -1.57 1.61
N ASN A 122 -4.40 -0.56 0.80
CA ASN A 122 -4.27 0.85 1.13
C ASN A 122 -2.87 1.46 1.33
N ARG A 123 -2.23 1.81 0.21
CA ARG A 123 -1.17 2.84 0.10
C ARG A 123 -1.38 4.00 1.10
N SER A 124 -0.32 4.33 1.84
CA SER A 124 -0.16 5.61 2.54
C SER A 124 -0.34 6.76 1.54
N GLN A 125 -1.02 7.83 1.99
CA GLN A 125 -1.46 8.95 1.13
C GLN A 125 -0.33 9.70 0.39
N ALA A 126 0.94 9.44 0.72
CA ALA A 126 2.08 10.14 0.12
C ALA A 126 2.58 9.52 -1.21
N GLY A 127 2.11 8.33 -1.59
CA GLY A 127 2.52 7.63 -2.82
C GLY A 127 1.38 7.05 -3.66
N ARG A 128 0.12 7.32 -3.28
CA ARG A 128 -1.03 6.97 -4.14
C ARG A 128 -0.96 7.81 -5.41
N VAL A 129 -0.94 7.16 -6.56
CA VAL A 129 -1.57 7.75 -7.75
C VAL A 129 -3.02 8.04 -7.35
N CYS A 130 -3.33 9.33 -7.21
CA CYS A 130 -4.64 9.79 -6.84
C CYS A 130 -5.32 10.21 -8.14
N HIS A 131 -6.19 9.36 -8.68
CA HIS A 131 -6.99 9.76 -9.84
C HIS A 131 -7.91 10.90 -9.41
N ARG A 132 -7.97 11.94 -10.24
CA ARG A 132 -8.95 13.01 -10.04
C ARG A 132 -10.34 12.45 -10.28
N ASP A 133 -11.33 13.04 -9.65
CA ASP A 133 -12.71 12.75 -10.01
C ASP A 133 -12.98 13.24 -11.43
N GLU A 134 -13.74 12.42 -12.17
CA GLU A 134 -14.25 12.78 -13.48
C GLU A 134 -15.73 13.09 -13.44
N PHE A 135 -16.23 13.68 -14.52
CA PHE A 135 -17.64 14.04 -14.63
C PHE A 135 -18.19 13.51 -15.95
N LEU A 136 -19.34 12.85 -15.87
CA LEU A 136 -20.11 12.42 -17.04
C LEU A 136 -21.40 13.22 -17.14
N ARG A 137 -21.77 13.56 -18.37
CA ARG A 137 -23.01 14.24 -18.67
C ARG A 137 -24.10 13.21 -18.90
N CYS A 138 -25.18 13.30 -18.13
CA CYS A 138 -26.37 12.48 -18.35
C CYS A 138 -27.00 12.82 -19.71
N THR A 139 -27.28 11.81 -20.51
CA THR A 139 -27.90 11.97 -21.84
C THR A 139 -29.34 12.47 -21.78
N LYS A 140 -30.07 12.16 -20.69
CA LYS A 140 -31.48 12.53 -20.51
C LYS A 140 -31.68 13.96 -20.02
N CYS A 141 -30.90 14.41 -19.04
CA CYS A 141 -31.09 15.71 -18.38
C CYS A 141 -29.94 16.70 -18.54
N ASN A 142 -28.85 16.31 -19.22
CA ASN A 142 -27.65 17.11 -19.44
C ASN A 142 -26.87 17.57 -18.19
N LYS A 143 -27.27 17.12 -16.98
CA LYS A 143 -26.53 17.37 -15.75
C LYS A 143 -25.26 16.53 -15.70
N HIS A 144 -24.18 17.12 -15.19
CA HIS A 144 -22.91 16.46 -14.93
C HIS A 144 -22.92 15.79 -13.57
N ARG A 145 -22.57 14.51 -13.54
CA ARG A 145 -22.45 13.73 -12.32
C ARG A 145 -21.00 13.31 -12.11
N ARG A 146 -20.57 13.38 -10.84
CA ARG A 146 -19.20 13.11 -10.44
C ARG A 146 -18.96 11.61 -10.30
N PHE A 147 -17.86 11.14 -10.87
CA PHE A 147 -17.30 9.82 -10.66
C PHE A 147 -16.03 9.92 -9.81
N ARG A 148 -16.06 9.32 -8.62
CA ARG A 148 -14.88 9.06 -7.81
C ARG A 148 -14.05 7.98 -8.50
N LEU A 149 -12.72 8.12 -8.48
CA LEU A 149 -11.79 7.19 -9.14
C LEU A 149 -10.73 6.66 -8.15
N ARG A 150 -11.12 6.34 -6.91
CA ARG A 150 -10.19 5.95 -5.83
C ARG A 150 -9.90 4.45 -5.81
N THR A 151 -10.85 3.61 -6.22
CA THR A 151 -10.70 2.16 -6.29
C THR A 151 -10.76 1.64 -7.72
N LYS A 152 -10.41 0.35 -7.91
CA LYS A 152 -10.46 -0.29 -9.24
C LYS A 152 -11.90 -0.42 -9.72
N GLU A 153 -12.82 -0.72 -8.81
CA GLU A 153 -14.26 -0.85 -9.06
C GLU A 153 -14.85 0.50 -9.48
N GLU A 154 -14.53 1.55 -8.74
CA GLU A 154 -14.92 2.92 -9.09
C GLU A 154 -14.38 3.37 -10.45
N CYS A 155 -13.12 3.02 -10.78
CA CYS A 155 -12.57 3.26 -12.11
C CYS A 155 -13.31 2.46 -13.18
N ARG A 156 -13.59 1.18 -12.95
CA ARG A 156 -14.33 0.34 -13.89
C ARG A 156 -15.71 0.91 -14.20
N SER A 157 -16.47 1.31 -13.17
CA SER A 157 -17.79 1.91 -13.36
C SER A 157 -17.75 3.19 -14.19
N TYR A 158 -16.74 4.04 -14.00
CA TYR A 158 -16.56 5.21 -14.86
C TYR A 158 -16.26 4.81 -16.31
N HIS A 159 -15.39 3.83 -16.53
CA HIS A 159 -15.06 3.36 -17.88
C HIS A 159 -16.28 2.77 -18.60
N ASP A 160 -17.11 1.99 -17.91
CA ASP A 160 -18.37 1.46 -18.45
C ASP A 160 -19.32 2.60 -18.83
N ALA A 161 -19.54 3.54 -17.90
CA ALA A 161 -20.40 4.70 -18.12
C ALA A 161 -19.88 5.64 -19.21
N PHE A 162 -18.56 5.77 -19.37
CA PHE A 162 -17.95 6.64 -20.39
C PHE A 162 -18.08 6.06 -21.80
N ILE A 163 -18.03 4.73 -21.94
CA ILE A 163 -18.21 4.05 -23.23
C ILE A 163 -19.69 3.97 -23.61
N ASP A 164 -20.58 3.89 -22.62
CA ASP A 164 -22.01 3.89 -22.86
C ASP A 164 -22.52 5.26 -23.35
N ALA A 165 -22.82 5.34 -24.64
CA ALA A 165 -23.35 6.53 -25.29
C ALA A 165 -24.72 6.96 -24.74
N ASN A 166 -25.43 6.08 -24.04
CA ASN A 166 -26.77 6.34 -23.50
C ASN A 166 -26.79 6.58 -21.98
N TRP A 167 -25.63 6.61 -21.33
CA TRP A 167 -25.54 6.67 -19.88
C TRP A 167 -26.41 7.77 -19.24
N SER A 168 -27.13 7.39 -18.19
CA SER A 168 -28.08 8.27 -17.49
C SER A 168 -27.94 8.25 -15.97
N CYS A 169 -28.53 9.24 -15.28
CA CYS A 169 -28.40 9.37 -13.81
C CYS A 169 -28.83 8.12 -13.04
N SER A 170 -29.84 7.39 -13.52
CA SER A 170 -30.31 6.15 -12.89
C SER A 170 -29.28 5.02 -12.89
N GLU A 171 -28.25 5.12 -13.73
CA GLU A 171 -27.18 4.13 -13.89
C GLU A 171 -25.93 4.51 -13.07
N MET A 172 -26.09 5.40 -12.09
CA MET A 172 -25.04 5.75 -11.15
C MET A 172 -24.73 4.55 -10.23
N PRO A 173 -23.46 4.11 -10.14
CA PRO A 173 -23.09 2.87 -9.45
C PRO A 173 -23.23 2.87 -7.92
N TYR A 174 -23.09 4.02 -7.24
CA TYR A 174 -23.05 4.06 -5.76
C TYR A 174 -23.94 5.13 -5.11
N ASP A 175 -24.34 6.16 -5.85
CA ASP A 175 -25.25 7.20 -5.34
C ASP A 175 -26.63 7.00 -5.99
N LYS A 176 -27.70 6.90 -5.18
CA LYS A 176 -29.08 6.88 -5.70
C LYS A 176 -29.45 8.27 -6.17
N ILE A 177 -29.16 8.56 -7.44
CA ILE A 177 -29.40 9.86 -8.06
C ILE A 177 -30.30 9.71 -9.28
N THR A 178 -31.16 10.70 -9.48
CA THR A 178 -32.14 10.76 -10.55
C THR A 178 -31.92 12.00 -11.41
N CYS A 179 -32.73 12.15 -12.45
CA CYS A 179 -32.68 13.36 -13.27
C CYS A 179 -33.27 14.57 -12.56
N ASP A 180 -34.09 14.38 -11.52
CA ASP A 180 -34.73 15.48 -10.77
C ASP A 180 -33.76 16.11 -9.77
N ASP A 181 -32.83 15.33 -9.24
CA ASP A 181 -31.81 15.81 -8.31
C ASP A 181 -30.93 16.92 -8.93
N ASP A 182 -30.58 17.90 -8.11
CA ASP A 182 -29.77 19.05 -8.52
C ASP A 182 -28.37 18.64 -8.99
N GLU A 183 -27.82 19.38 -9.97
CA GLU A 183 -26.42 19.24 -10.38
C GLU A 183 -25.49 19.77 -9.28
N GLU A 184 -24.31 19.17 -9.14
CA GLU A 184 -23.29 19.70 -8.26
C GLU A 184 -22.90 21.14 -8.66
N ARG A 185 -22.99 22.07 -7.71
CA ARG A 185 -22.63 23.49 -7.90
C ARG A 185 -21.22 23.63 -8.48
N ALA A 186 -21.05 24.54 -9.44
CA ALA A 186 -19.77 24.80 -10.11
C ALA A 186 -18.58 25.05 -9.15
N SER A 187 -18.81 25.76 -8.04
CA SER A 187 -17.77 26.03 -7.03
C SER A 187 -17.29 24.77 -6.28
N ARG A 188 -18.04 23.67 -6.33
CA ARG A 188 -17.63 22.38 -5.77
C ARG A 188 -16.89 21.50 -6.77
N ARG A 189 -17.14 21.67 -8.09
CA ARG A 189 -16.49 20.90 -9.16
C ARG A 189 -14.97 21.09 -9.25
N VAL A 190 -14.44 22.16 -8.66
CA VAL A 190 -12.99 22.41 -8.55
C VAL A 190 -12.29 21.40 -7.63
N TYR A 191 -13.01 20.86 -6.64
CA TYR A 191 -12.48 19.89 -5.69
C TYR A 191 -12.52 18.50 -6.29
N ARG A 192 -11.43 18.07 -6.92
CA ARG A 192 -11.37 16.76 -7.61
C ARG A 192 -10.58 15.68 -6.85
N GLY A 193 -10.41 15.87 -5.55
CA GLY A 193 -9.81 14.86 -4.66
C GLY A 193 -8.30 14.76 -4.66
N CYS A 194 -7.57 15.73 -5.24
CA CYS A 194 -6.11 15.75 -5.19
C CYS A 194 -5.59 15.85 -3.75
N VAL A 195 -4.69 14.94 -3.38
CA VAL A 195 -4.08 14.88 -2.04
C VAL A 195 -3.15 16.07 -1.73
N ARG A 196 -2.66 16.77 -2.75
CA ARG A 196 -1.70 17.89 -2.60
C ARG A 196 -2.37 19.26 -2.53
N SER A 197 -3.51 19.42 -3.21
CA SER A 197 -4.23 20.70 -3.25
C SER A 197 -5.69 20.47 -3.61
N PRO A 198 -6.66 20.98 -2.82
CA PRO A 198 -8.08 20.80 -3.10
C PRO A 198 -8.49 21.32 -4.49
N THR A 199 -7.90 22.43 -4.94
CA THR A 199 -8.21 23.09 -6.22
C THR A 199 -7.22 22.73 -7.33
N CYS A 200 -6.48 21.63 -7.18
CA CYS A 200 -5.49 21.18 -8.15
C CYS A 200 -6.09 21.07 -9.56
N LYS A 201 -5.44 21.72 -10.54
CA LYS A 201 -5.82 21.66 -11.97
C LYS A 201 -5.22 20.46 -12.72
N GLY A 202 -4.38 19.66 -12.08
CA GLY A 202 -3.74 18.47 -12.67
C GLY A 202 -2.24 18.41 -12.40
N CYS A 203 -1.84 18.05 -11.17
CA CYS A 203 -0.43 17.82 -10.84
C CYS A 203 0.05 16.44 -11.31
N THR A 204 1.37 16.21 -11.29
CA THR A 204 1.98 14.92 -11.66
C THR A 204 1.51 13.74 -10.81
N SER A 205 1.02 13.98 -9.59
CA SER A 205 0.43 12.96 -8.72
C SER A 205 -1.05 12.64 -9.06
N CYS A 206 -1.67 13.49 -9.88
CA CYS A 206 -3.07 13.41 -10.28
C CYS A 206 -3.29 12.90 -11.70
N VAL A 207 -2.34 13.16 -12.60
CA VAL A 207 -2.39 12.69 -13.97
C VAL A 207 -1.95 11.23 -13.97
N CYS A 208 -2.91 10.33 -14.21
CA CYS A 208 -2.64 8.90 -14.29
C CYS A 208 -2.53 8.49 -15.75
N PHE A 209 -1.32 8.08 -16.15
CA PHE A 209 -1.04 7.57 -17.48
C PHE A 209 -1.24 6.05 -17.55
N GLY A 210 -2.29 5.50 -16.91
CA GLY A 210 -2.65 4.09 -16.98
C GLY A 210 -2.00 3.15 -15.95
N CYS A 211 -2.30 3.35 -14.66
CA CYS A 211 -1.87 2.40 -13.63
C CYS A 211 -2.75 1.13 -13.61
N ALA A 212 -2.33 0.09 -12.89
CA ALA A 212 -3.07 -1.17 -12.73
C ALA A 212 -4.50 -1.03 -12.14
N THR A 213 -4.83 0.13 -11.56
CA THR A 213 -6.16 0.43 -11.01
C THR A 213 -7.14 0.97 -12.07
N CYS A 214 -6.66 1.68 -13.10
CA CYS A 214 -7.51 2.25 -14.16
C CYS A 214 -7.23 1.65 -15.55
N ARG A 215 -6.29 0.70 -15.64
CA ARG A 215 -6.04 -0.09 -16.84
C ARG A 215 -6.96 -1.31 -16.84
N PHE A 216 -7.74 -1.44 -17.89
CA PHE A 216 -8.62 -2.58 -18.15
C PHE A 216 -8.33 -3.10 -19.55
N SER A 217 -7.89 -4.35 -19.66
CA SER A 217 -7.56 -4.99 -20.95
C SER A 217 -8.80 -5.27 -21.80
N ASP A 218 -9.95 -5.37 -21.14
CA ASP A 218 -11.29 -5.58 -21.67
C ASP A 218 -12.05 -4.26 -21.94
N CYS A 219 -11.41 -3.11 -21.76
CA CYS A 219 -12.01 -1.80 -21.99
C CYS A 219 -11.51 -1.17 -23.28
N SER A 220 -12.43 -0.78 -24.16
CA SER A 220 -12.14 -0.18 -25.46
C SER A 220 -12.09 1.35 -25.46
N CYS A 221 -12.10 2.01 -24.29
CA CYS A 221 -12.01 3.47 -24.24
C CYS A 221 -10.64 3.96 -24.72
N GLN A 222 -10.59 5.18 -25.25
CA GLN A 222 -9.35 5.76 -25.78
C GLN A 222 -8.20 5.72 -24.76
N THR A 223 -8.48 6.03 -23.49
CA THR A 223 -7.48 6.00 -22.40
C THR A 223 -6.87 4.61 -22.20
N CYS A 224 -7.66 3.53 -22.25
CA CYS A 224 -7.14 2.16 -22.12
C CYS A 224 -6.39 1.70 -23.38
N ASN A 225 -6.83 2.14 -24.56
CA ASN A 225 -6.16 1.84 -25.83
C ASN A 225 -4.81 2.54 -25.92
N ASP A 226 -4.75 3.85 -25.66
CA ASP A 226 -3.53 4.66 -25.64
C ASP A 226 -2.50 4.05 -24.70
N PHE A 227 -2.94 3.60 -23.53
CA PHE A 227 -2.07 2.94 -22.59
C PHE A 227 -1.53 1.60 -23.12
N THR A 228 -2.42 0.76 -23.64
CA THR A 228 -2.03 -0.59 -24.10
C THR A 228 -1.06 -0.52 -25.27
N ILE A 229 -1.23 0.46 -26.17
CA ILE A 229 -0.33 0.71 -27.30
C ILE A 229 1.03 1.22 -26.80
N ASN A 230 1.05 2.24 -25.93
CA ASN A 230 2.29 2.82 -25.43
C ASN A 230 3.09 1.89 -24.49
N SER A 231 2.43 0.91 -23.86
CA SER A 231 3.09 -0.08 -22.99
C SER A 231 3.81 -1.23 -23.74
N LYS A 232 3.66 -1.32 -25.07
CA LYS A 232 4.30 -2.34 -25.92
C LYS A 232 5.54 -1.82 -26.67
N ALA A 233 5.91 -0.56 -26.47
CA ALA A 233 7.05 0.10 -27.09
C ALA A 233 8.29 0.06 -26.18
#